data_AF-A0AAI9RR60-F1
#
_entry.id   AF-A0AAI9RR60-F1
#
_cell.length_a   1.000
_cell.length_b   1.000
_cell.length_c   1.000
_cell.angle_alpha   90.00
_cell.angle_beta   90.00
_cell.angle_gamma   90.00
#
_symmetry.space_group_name_H-M   'P 1'
#
loop_
_entity.id
_entity.type
_entity.pdbx_description
1 polymer ?
#
loop_
_entity_poly.entity_id
_entity_poly.type
_entity_poly.pdbx_seq_one_letter_code
_entity_poly.pdbx_strand_id
1 'polypeptide(L)'
;MDSKTWVDYISAMVNLYGIVPFEQVAKVISSQNKESIAAEEIKGWIQDPFAGGLAKAALQNRFVYEYGGGFFVGEWIMEFEAFDEHWLAQQGKPYYVPERDELLKWSDPDYFEKPTEFFILQQYIATLFPEAASDKVEGTVEDLQMMAEDPFSLERIIREFDRMGLKLEESGQLKKVAELVMDMHNHTRLQINRGYTPHELFQEEKKSLLPLSEKIGRNDSCFCGSGKKYKKCCGKVA
;
A
#
# COMPACT_ATOMS: atom_id res chain seq x y z
N MET A 1 25.10 -2.43 14.44
CA MET A 1 24.03 -3.35 14.01
C MET A 1 24.59 -4.54 13.23
N ASP A 2 24.07 -5.75 13.45
CA ASP A 2 24.51 -6.94 12.71
C ASP A 2 23.87 -7.06 11.31
N SER A 3 24.50 -7.84 10.42
CA SER A 3 24.07 -7.97 9.02
C SER A 3 22.68 -8.60 8.86
N LYS A 4 22.25 -9.48 9.78
CA LYS A 4 20.94 -10.12 9.68
C LYS A 4 19.84 -9.09 9.95
N THR A 5 20.03 -8.26 10.97
CA THR A 5 19.09 -7.19 11.31
C THR A 5 18.89 -6.24 10.14
N TRP A 6 19.97 -5.83 9.45
CA TRP A 6 19.87 -5.02 8.23
C TRP A 6 19.01 -5.67 7.15
N VAL A 7 19.29 -6.93 6.83
CA VAL A 7 18.56 -7.69 5.81
C VAL A 7 17.09 -7.83 6.18
N ASP A 8 16.77 -8.12 7.45
CA ASP A 8 15.39 -8.23 7.93
C ASP A 8 14.60 -6.92 7.75
N TYR A 9 15.17 -5.79 8.16
CA TYR A 9 14.51 -4.49 7.99
C TYR A 9 14.37 -4.08 6.53
N ILE A 10 15.44 -4.21 5.75
CA ILE A 10 15.43 -3.81 4.33
C ILE A 10 14.41 -4.66 3.56
N SER A 11 14.40 -5.99 3.76
CA SER A 11 13.40 -6.86 3.14
C SER A 11 11.98 -6.52 3.55
N ALA A 12 11.73 -6.31 4.85
CA ALA A 12 10.43 -5.89 5.35
C ALA A 12 9.92 -4.60 4.70
N MET A 13 10.79 -3.59 4.64
CA MET A 13 10.44 -2.29 4.06
C MET A 13 10.23 -2.39 2.55
N VAL A 14 11.02 -3.19 1.84
CA VAL A 14 10.86 -3.38 0.39
C VAL A 14 9.58 -4.14 0.08
N ASN A 15 9.23 -5.18 0.83
CA ASN A 15 7.98 -5.91 0.63
C ASN A 15 6.74 -5.04 0.94
N LEU A 16 6.85 -4.11 1.90
CA LEU A 16 5.77 -3.21 2.26
C LEU A 16 5.66 -1.95 1.36
N TYR A 17 6.78 -1.47 0.80
CA TYR A 17 6.82 -0.19 0.08
C TYR A 17 7.24 -0.29 -1.40
N GLY A 18 7.76 -1.42 -1.86
CA GLY A 18 8.30 -1.64 -3.21
C GLY A 18 9.64 -0.94 -3.48
N ILE A 19 9.72 0.38 -3.21
CA ILE A 19 10.91 1.22 -3.41
C ILE A 19 11.25 1.95 -2.09
N VAL A 20 12.49 1.80 -1.64
CA VAL A 20 12.94 2.33 -0.34
C VAL A 20 14.29 3.04 -0.46
N PRO A 21 14.35 4.37 -0.25
CA PRO A 21 15.61 5.10 -0.15
C PRO A 21 16.41 4.69 1.09
N PHE A 22 17.74 4.75 1.03
CA PHE A 22 18.62 4.46 2.17
C PHE A 22 18.30 5.35 3.38
N GLU A 23 17.95 6.62 3.16
CA GLU A 23 17.57 7.56 4.21
C GLU A 23 16.34 7.09 4.97
N GLN A 24 15.37 6.49 4.28
CA GLN A 24 14.16 5.97 4.91
C GLN A 24 14.47 4.71 5.72
N VAL A 25 15.32 3.81 5.21
CA VAL A 25 15.82 2.65 5.97
C VAL A 25 16.52 3.10 7.25
N ALA A 26 17.48 4.03 7.13
CA ALA A 26 18.23 4.57 8.25
C ALA A 26 17.30 5.19 9.31
N LYS A 27 16.30 5.98 8.88
CA LYS A 27 15.31 6.61 9.76
C LYS A 27 14.49 5.59 10.54
N VAL A 28 13.93 4.57 9.88
CA VAL A 28 13.07 3.57 10.53
C VAL A 28 13.87 2.73 11.52
N ILE A 29 15.03 2.21 11.10
CA ILE A 29 15.87 1.40 11.96
C ILE A 29 16.37 2.20 13.16
N SER A 30 16.80 3.45 12.96
CA SER A 30 17.22 4.33 14.06
C SER A 30 16.11 4.50 15.09
N SER A 31 14.90 4.84 14.61
CA SER A 31 13.73 5.07 15.46
C SER A 31 13.34 3.83 16.28
N GLN A 32 13.34 2.65 15.64
CA GLN A 32 12.85 1.42 16.28
C GLN A 32 13.87 0.74 17.20
N ASN A 33 15.17 0.97 16.99
CA ASN A 33 16.23 0.36 17.81
C ASN A 33 16.86 1.34 18.81
N LYS A 34 16.45 2.63 18.79
CA LYS A 34 17.05 3.70 19.60
C LYS A 34 18.56 3.84 19.38
N GLU A 35 18.99 3.56 18.15
CA GLU A 35 20.36 3.74 17.65
C GLU A 35 20.37 4.88 16.64
N SER A 36 21.52 5.52 16.42
CA SER A 36 21.67 6.52 15.35
C SER A 36 22.36 5.86 14.18
N ILE A 37 21.67 5.81 13.05
CA ILE A 37 22.16 5.21 11.81
C ILE A 37 22.02 6.24 10.69
N ALA A 38 23.09 6.45 9.94
CA ALA A 38 23.10 7.29 8.76
C ALA A 38 22.94 6.46 7.46
N ALA A 39 22.44 7.10 6.39
CA ALA A 39 22.31 6.47 5.08
C ALA A 39 23.68 6.07 4.50
N GLU A 40 24.73 6.81 4.84
CA GLU A 40 26.12 6.52 4.46
C GLU A 40 26.63 5.21 5.06
N GLU A 41 26.16 4.84 6.26
CA GLU A 41 26.52 3.56 6.88
C GLU A 41 25.90 2.38 6.12
N ILE A 42 24.65 2.54 5.66
CA ILE A 42 23.95 1.57 4.81
C ILE A 42 24.69 1.40 3.50
N LYS A 43 25.02 2.54 2.86
CA LYS A 43 25.76 2.57 1.61
C LYS A 43 27.13 1.89 1.77
N GLY A 44 27.87 2.22 2.83
CA GLY A 44 29.15 1.61 3.13
C GLY A 44 29.03 0.10 3.34
N TRP A 45 28.00 -0.35 4.06
CA TRP A 45 27.75 -1.77 4.30
C TRP A 45 27.44 -2.55 3.02
N ILE A 46 26.51 -2.07 2.18
CA ILE A 46 26.10 -2.79 0.97
C ILE A 46 27.16 -2.72 -0.14
N GLN A 47 28.00 -1.68 -0.15
CA GLN A 47 29.07 -1.48 -1.13
C GLN A 47 30.44 -1.98 -0.64
N ASP A 48 30.52 -2.55 0.57
CA ASP A 48 31.77 -3.09 1.09
C ASP A 48 32.33 -4.20 0.17
N PRO A 49 33.62 -4.17 -0.22
CA PRO A 49 34.20 -5.13 -1.16
C PRO A 49 34.15 -6.59 -0.70
N PHE A 50 34.00 -6.86 0.60
CA PHE A 50 33.97 -8.20 1.17
C PHE A 50 32.59 -8.54 1.72
N ALA A 51 32.12 -7.78 2.72
CA ALA A 51 30.85 -8.01 3.39
C ALA A 51 29.65 -7.67 2.50
N GLY A 52 29.79 -6.71 1.58
CA GLY A 52 28.72 -6.27 0.70
C GLY A 52 28.23 -7.37 -0.25
N GLY A 53 29.11 -8.27 -0.70
CA GLY A 53 28.73 -9.42 -1.51
C GLY A 53 27.78 -10.38 -0.77
N LEU A 54 28.06 -10.65 0.51
CA LEU A 54 27.21 -11.48 1.35
C LEU A 54 25.87 -10.79 1.66
N ALA A 55 25.91 -9.49 1.93
CA ALA A 55 24.70 -8.68 2.13
C ALA A 55 23.78 -8.70 0.90
N LYS A 56 24.35 -8.49 -0.29
CA LYS A 56 23.63 -8.56 -1.57
C LYS A 56 23.01 -9.94 -1.79
N ALA A 57 23.78 -11.01 -1.60
CA ALA A 57 23.25 -12.37 -1.74
C ALA A 57 22.10 -12.66 -0.75
N ALA A 58 22.21 -12.18 0.49
CA ALA A 58 21.16 -12.34 1.50
C ALA A 58 19.87 -11.56 1.15
N LEU A 59 19.99 -10.36 0.60
CA LEU A 59 18.86 -9.57 0.11
C LEU A 59 18.22 -10.18 -1.15
N GLN A 60 19.04 -10.67 -2.09
CA GLN A 60 18.57 -11.30 -3.32
C GLN A 60 17.79 -12.60 -3.06
N ASN A 61 18.19 -13.38 -2.04
CA ASN A 61 17.41 -14.53 -1.57
C ASN A 61 16.02 -14.15 -1.03
N ARG A 62 15.76 -12.86 -0.84
CA ARG A 62 14.46 -12.28 -0.44
C ARG A 62 13.92 -11.34 -1.51
N PHE A 63 14.37 -11.49 -2.75
CA PHE A 63 13.91 -10.72 -3.91
C PHE A 63 14.13 -9.20 -3.78
N VAL A 64 15.19 -8.79 -3.06
CA VAL A 64 15.56 -7.38 -2.86
C VAL A 64 16.89 -7.03 -3.51
N TYR A 65 16.94 -5.89 -4.18
CA TYR A 65 18.09 -5.43 -4.96
C TYR A 65 18.48 -3.98 -4.61
N GLU A 66 19.79 -3.70 -4.60
CA GLU A 66 20.30 -2.31 -4.61
C GLU A 66 20.06 -1.68 -5.98
N TYR A 67 19.51 -0.47 -6.01
CA TYR A 67 19.21 0.27 -7.23
C TYR A 67 19.70 1.71 -7.17
N GLY A 68 20.30 2.19 -8.28
CA GLY A 68 20.70 3.59 -8.46
C GLY A 68 21.72 4.14 -7.43
N GLY A 69 22.33 3.28 -6.59
CA GLY A 69 23.29 3.69 -5.56
C GLY A 69 22.69 4.44 -4.37
N GLY A 70 21.37 4.35 -4.17
CA GLY A 70 20.65 5.01 -3.07
C GLY A 70 19.31 4.39 -2.69
N PHE A 71 18.90 3.30 -3.34
CA PHE A 71 17.61 2.66 -3.12
C PHE A 71 17.77 1.15 -2.94
N PHE A 72 16.82 0.56 -2.23
CA PHE A 72 16.48 -0.85 -2.33
C PHE A 72 15.12 -0.99 -3.01
N VAL A 73 15.00 -1.98 -3.90
CA VAL A 73 13.78 -2.24 -4.66
C VAL A 73 13.47 -3.74 -4.68
N GLY A 74 12.20 -4.09 -4.84
CA GLY A 74 11.77 -5.46 -5.09
C GLY A 74 12.16 -5.94 -6.50
N GLU A 75 12.31 -7.24 -6.69
CA GLU A 75 12.68 -7.87 -7.96
C GLU A 75 11.79 -7.43 -9.13
N TRP A 76 10.48 -7.37 -8.90
CA TRP A 76 9.50 -7.03 -9.93
C TRP A 76 9.69 -5.59 -10.48
N ILE A 77 10.17 -4.64 -9.66
CA ILE A 77 10.50 -3.27 -10.11
C ILE A 77 11.63 -3.32 -11.15
N MET A 78 12.59 -4.23 -10.97
CA MET A 78 13.70 -4.44 -11.90
C MET A 78 13.23 -5.17 -13.16
N GLU A 79 12.47 -6.25 -12.98
CA GLU A 79 12.00 -7.11 -14.07
C GLU A 79 11.10 -6.35 -15.06
N PHE A 80 10.22 -5.49 -14.55
CA PHE A 80 9.27 -4.73 -15.35
C PHE A 80 9.71 -3.29 -15.66
N GLU A 81 10.96 -2.93 -15.33
CA GLU A 81 11.50 -1.56 -15.49
C GLU A 81 10.57 -0.48 -14.88
N ALA A 82 9.91 -0.80 -13.76
CA ALA A 82 8.76 -0.05 -13.25
C ALA A 82 9.13 1.05 -12.25
N PHE A 83 10.43 1.33 -12.06
CA PHE A 83 10.92 2.25 -11.03
C PHE A 83 10.33 3.66 -11.18
N ASP A 84 10.44 4.27 -12.35
CA ASP A 84 10.07 5.68 -12.55
C ASP A 84 8.58 5.93 -12.33
N GLU A 85 7.72 5.05 -12.85
CA GLU A 85 6.26 5.15 -12.69
C GLU A 85 5.85 5.00 -11.22
N HIS A 86 6.35 3.98 -10.54
CA HIS A 86 6.02 3.73 -9.14
C HIS A 86 6.58 4.82 -8.24
N TRP A 87 7.83 5.25 -8.49
CA TRP A 87 8.44 6.33 -7.74
C TRP A 87 7.69 7.66 -7.91
N LEU A 88 7.21 7.96 -9.12
CA LEU A 88 6.37 9.11 -9.39
C LEU A 88 5.04 9.02 -8.63
N ALA A 89 4.37 7.87 -8.67
CA ALA A 89 3.10 7.65 -7.99
C ALA A 89 3.20 7.69 -6.46
N GLN A 90 4.37 7.44 -5.89
CA GLN A 90 4.65 7.54 -4.46
C GLN A 90 4.98 8.97 -3.98
N GLN A 91 5.22 9.92 -4.89
CA GLN A 91 5.62 11.28 -4.51
C GLN A 91 4.57 11.96 -3.64
N GLY A 92 5.04 12.65 -2.59
CA GLY A 92 4.17 13.37 -1.65
C GLY A 92 3.45 12.51 -0.61
N LYS A 93 3.45 11.17 -0.74
CA LYS A 93 2.82 10.27 0.23
C LYS A 93 3.71 10.02 1.45
N PRO A 94 3.16 9.98 2.68
CA PRO A 94 3.93 9.56 3.85
C PRO A 94 4.26 8.06 3.80
N TYR A 95 5.24 7.62 4.60
CA TYR A 95 5.46 6.18 4.83
C TYR A 95 4.63 5.73 6.02
N TYR A 96 3.83 4.68 5.84
CA TYR A 96 3.21 3.97 6.95
C TYR A 96 4.29 3.15 7.64
N VAL A 97 4.63 3.48 8.89
CA VAL A 97 5.65 2.75 9.65
C VAL A 97 4.97 2.00 10.81
N PRO A 98 4.75 0.69 10.70
CA PRO A 98 4.17 -0.09 11.79
C PRO A 98 5.16 -0.27 12.93
N GLU A 99 4.69 -0.78 14.06
CA GLU A 99 5.55 -1.21 15.17
C GLU A 99 6.56 -2.27 14.70
N ARG A 100 7.71 -2.35 15.39
CA ARG A 100 8.86 -3.17 14.95
C ARG A 100 8.49 -4.61 14.63
N ASP A 101 7.82 -5.30 15.56
CA ASP A 101 7.51 -6.71 15.39
C ASP A 101 6.51 -6.95 14.25
N GLU A 102 5.66 -5.97 13.96
CA GLU A 102 4.73 -6.02 12.83
C GLU A 102 5.45 -5.77 11.51
N LEU A 103 6.34 -4.77 11.46
CA LEU A 103 7.17 -4.50 10.29
C LEU A 103 7.98 -5.75 9.91
N LEU A 104 8.62 -6.39 10.87
CA LEU A 104 9.52 -7.52 10.60
C LEU A 104 8.80 -8.78 10.08
N LYS A 105 7.46 -8.88 10.18
CA LYS A 105 6.72 -9.95 9.49
C LYS A 105 6.87 -9.87 7.97
N TRP A 106 6.90 -8.65 7.44
CA TRP A 106 7.11 -8.39 6.01
C TRP A 106 8.51 -8.80 5.53
N SER A 107 9.45 -9.18 6.42
CA SER A 107 10.75 -9.67 6.00
C SER A 107 10.68 -11.04 5.31
N ASP A 108 9.59 -11.78 5.54
CA ASP A 108 9.22 -12.98 4.81
C ASP A 108 8.54 -12.57 3.48
N PRO A 109 9.09 -12.94 2.31
CA PRO A 109 8.48 -12.61 1.02
C PRO A 109 7.11 -13.26 0.81
N ASP A 110 6.79 -14.34 1.53
CA ASP A 110 5.48 -15.01 1.43
C ASP A 110 4.44 -14.40 2.37
N TYR A 111 4.84 -13.46 3.23
CA TYR A 111 3.93 -12.78 4.14
C TYR A 111 3.17 -11.63 3.47
N PHE A 112 1.86 -11.60 3.68
CA PHE A 112 1.01 -10.43 3.44
C PHE A 112 -0.07 -10.33 4.52
N GLU A 113 -0.49 -9.10 4.81
CA GLU A 113 -1.56 -8.85 5.76
C GLU A 113 -2.92 -9.16 5.13
N LYS A 114 -3.73 -10.00 5.80
CA LYS A 114 -5.13 -10.27 5.42
C LYS A 114 -6.05 -9.31 6.20
N PRO A 115 -6.64 -8.29 5.57
CA PRO A 115 -7.57 -7.37 6.25
C PRO A 115 -8.89 -8.07 6.60
N THR A 116 -9.76 -7.42 7.39
CA THR A 116 -11.06 -8.02 7.77
C THR A 116 -11.90 -8.36 6.53
N GLU A 117 -11.81 -7.50 5.51
CA GLU A 117 -12.50 -7.59 4.22
C GLU A 117 -12.09 -8.85 3.42
N PHE A 118 -10.87 -9.35 3.60
CA PHE A 118 -10.43 -10.63 3.05
C PHE A 118 -11.35 -11.76 3.54
N PHE A 119 -11.56 -11.85 4.85
CA PHE A 119 -12.37 -12.90 5.46
C PHE A 119 -13.86 -12.76 5.13
N ILE A 120 -14.34 -11.53 4.94
CA ILE A 120 -15.72 -11.27 4.48
C ILE A 120 -15.91 -11.79 3.06
N LEU A 121 -14.97 -11.50 2.15
CA LEU A 121 -15.00 -12.01 0.78
C LEU A 121 -14.87 -13.54 0.74
N GLN A 122 -13.95 -14.10 1.54
CA GLN A 122 -13.76 -15.55 1.67
C GLN A 122 -15.05 -16.25 2.14
N GLN A 123 -15.70 -15.71 3.18
CA GLN A 123 -16.96 -16.26 3.67
C GLN A 123 -18.06 -16.18 2.60
N TYR A 124 -18.17 -15.06 1.88
CA TYR A 124 -19.15 -14.91 0.82
C TYR A 124 -18.94 -15.93 -0.31
N ILE A 125 -17.70 -16.11 -0.79
CA ILE A 125 -17.37 -17.11 -1.82
C ILE A 125 -17.66 -18.51 -1.31
N ALA A 126 -17.33 -18.84 -0.06
CA ALA A 126 -17.67 -20.15 0.52
C ALA A 126 -19.19 -20.42 0.54
N THR A 127 -20.03 -19.38 0.74
CA THR A 127 -21.49 -19.54 0.64
C THR A 127 -21.99 -19.76 -0.78
N LEU A 128 -21.31 -19.19 -1.78
CA LEU A 128 -21.65 -19.40 -3.19
C LEU A 128 -21.24 -20.81 -3.67
N PHE A 129 -20.17 -21.36 -3.11
CA PHE A 129 -19.57 -22.64 -3.52
C PHE A 129 -19.37 -23.58 -2.32
N PRO A 130 -20.45 -24.09 -1.70
CA PRO A 130 -20.35 -24.91 -0.48
C PRO A 130 -19.59 -26.23 -0.66
N GLU A 131 -19.52 -26.75 -1.89
CA GLU A 131 -18.78 -27.97 -2.23
C GLU A 131 -17.30 -27.70 -2.59
N ALA A 132 -16.88 -26.43 -2.67
CA ALA A 132 -15.48 -26.09 -2.90
C ALA A 132 -14.65 -26.34 -1.64
N ALA A 133 -13.46 -26.90 -1.82
CA ALA A 133 -12.52 -27.07 -0.72
C ALA A 133 -12.09 -25.70 -0.14
N SER A 134 -11.89 -25.64 1.17
CA SER A 134 -11.60 -24.38 1.88
C SER A 134 -10.33 -23.69 1.39
N ASP A 135 -9.30 -24.47 1.07
CA ASP A 135 -8.01 -24.02 0.54
C ASP A 135 -8.17 -23.40 -0.87
N LYS A 136 -9.05 -23.96 -1.71
CA LYS A 136 -9.39 -23.37 -3.00
C LYS A 136 -10.07 -22.01 -2.84
N VAL A 137 -11.02 -21.91 -1.91
CA VAL A 137 -11.71 -20.65 -1.65
C VAL A 137 -10.73 -19.61 -1.12
N GLU A 138 -9.91 -19.97 -0.14
CA GLU A 138 -8.88 -19.10 0.41
C GLU A 138 -7.90 -18.63 -0.68
N GLY A 139 -7.32 -19.56 -1.44
CA GLY A 139 -6.40 -19.23 -2.53
C GLY A 139 -7.02 -18.29 -3.57
N THR A 140 -8.32 -18.44 -3.87
CA THR A 140 -9.02 -17.50 -4.77
C THR A 140 -9.02 -16.07 -4.20
N VAL A 141 -9.22 -15.90 -2.89
CA VAL A 141 -9.18 -14.57 -2.25
C VAL A 141 -7.77 -14.02 -2.18
N GLU A 142 -6.77 -14.87 -1.90
CA GLU A 142 -5.36 -14.49 -1.91
C GLU A 142 -4.95 -13.98 -3.29
N ASP A 143 -5.29 -14.72 -4.36
CA ASP A 143 -5.05 -14.30 -5.74
C ASP A 143 -5.69 -12.93 -6.04
N LEU A 144 -6.95 -12.73 -5.63
CA LEU A 144 -7.64 -11.45 -5.81
C LEU A 144 -6.98 -10.31 -5.03
N GLN A 145 -6.47 -10.58 -3.82
CA GLN A 145 -5.77 -9.58 -3.01
C GLN A 145 -4.39 -9.24 -3.58
N MET A 146 -3.66 -10.22 -4.11
CA MET A 146 -2.36 -9.99 -4.76
C MET A 146 -2.47 -9.06 -5.98
N MET A 147 -3.65 -9.02 -6.62
CA MET A 147 -3.93 -8.08 -7.71
C MET A 147 -4.29 -6.67 -7.25
N ALA A 148 -4.23 -6.36 -5.94
CA ALA A 148 -4.66 -5.07 -5.43
C ALA A 148 -3.75 -3.90 -5.87
N GLU A 149 -2.49 -4.14 -6.25
CA GLU A 149 -1.63 -3.10 -6.84
C GLU A 149 -2.07 -2.70 -8.25
N ASP A 150 -2.81 -3.58 -8.93
CA ASP A 150 -3.25 -3.34 -10.29
C ASP A 150 -4.57 -2.56 -10.36
N PRO A 151 -4.84 -1.85 -11.48
CA PRO A 151 -6.13 -1.24 -11.71
C PRO A 151 -7.27 -2.26 -11.62
N PHE A 152 -8.31 -1.89 -10.86
CA PHE A 152 -9.51 -2.71 -10.69
C PHE A 152 -10.12 -3.10 -12.05
N SER A 153 -10.44 -4.38 -12.24
CA SER A 153 -11.03 -4.91 -13.47
C SER A 153 -11.99 -6.06 -13.20
N LEU A 154 -13.24 -5.91 -13.66
CA LEU A 154 -14.25 -6.99 -13.60
C LEU A 154 -13.81 -8.21 -14.42
N GLU A 155 -13.16 -7.99 -15.57
CA GLU A 155 -12.69 -9.08 -16.43
C GLU A 155 -11.58 -9.90 -15.76
N ARG A 156 -10.76 -9.29 -14.90
CA ARG A 156 -9.79 -10.02 -14.08
C ARG A 156 -10.48 -10.86 -13.02
N ILE A 157 -11.47 -10.30 -12.32
CA ILE A 157 -12.27 -11.05 -11.35
C ILE A 157 -12.90 -12.28 -12.02
N ILE A 158 -13.57 -12.10 -13.17
CA ILE A 158 -14.19 -13.22 -13.91
C ILE A 158 -13.15 -14.28 -14.27
N ARG A 159 -12.01 -13.87 -14.84
CA ARG A 159 -10.94 -14.79 -15.22
C ARG A 159 -10.42 -15.61 -14.05
N GLU A 160 -10.33 -15.01 -12.87
CA GLU A 160 -9.83 -15.71 -11.68
C GLU A 160 -10.82 -16.70 -11.11
N PHE A 161 -12.11 -16.37 -11.11
CA PHE A 161 -13.16 -17.33 -10.81
C PHE A 161 -13.18 -18.50 -11.81
N ASP A 162 -13.05 -18.21 -13.11
CA ASP A 162 -12.96 -19.24 -14.16
C ASP A 162 -11.72 -20.13 -14.00
N ARG A 163 -10.55 -19.53 -13.72
CA ARG A 163 -9.27 -20.22 -13.46
C ARG A 163 -9.39 -21.19 -12.29
N MET A 164 -10.07 -20.78 -11.23
CA MET A 164 -10.29 -21.59 -10.02
C MET A 164 -11.44 -22.62 -10.17
N GLY A 165 -12.17 -22.57 -11.29
CA GLY A 165 -13.32 -23.42 -11.58
C GLY A 165 -14.55 -23.07 -10.73
N LEU A 166 -14.63 -21.83 -10.25
CA LEU A 166 -15.72 -21.29 -9.43
C LEU A 166 -16.64 -20.44 -10.32
N LYS A 167 -17.53 -21.08 -11.09
CA LYS A 167 -18.35 -20.35 -12.07
C LYS A 167 -19.42 -19.50 -11.40
N LEU A 168 -19.39 -18.19 -11.65
CA LEU A 168 -20.46 -17.27 -11.26
C LEU A 168 -21.62 -17.41 -12.25
N GLU A 169 -22.79 -17.81 -11.75
CA GLU A 169 -23.97 -18.17 -12.55
C GLU A 169 -24.80 -16.96 -12.96
N GLU A 170 -24.84 -15.92 -12.12
CA GLU A 170 -25.71 -14.76 -12.32
C GLU A 170 -24.97 -13.42 -12.12
N SER A 171 -25.40 -12.40 -12.88
CA SER A 171 -24.84 -11.04 -12.81
C SER A 171 -24.86 -10.43 -11.39
N GLY A 172 -25.82 -10.82 -10.55
CA GLY A 172 -25.90 -10.38 -9.15
C GLY A 172 -24.74 -10.88 -8.29
N GLN A 173 -24.26 -12.11 -8.52
CA GLN A 173 -23.11 -12.67 -7.82
C GLN A 173 -21.84 -11.91 -8.20
N LEU A 174 -21.61 -11.71 -9.50
CA LEU A 174 -20.46 -10.92 -9.99
C LEU A 174 -20.45 -9.51 -9.40
N LYS A 175 -21.60 -8.83 -9.38
CA LYS A 175 -21.69 -7.49 -8.78
C LYS A 175 -21.29 -7.53 -7.31
N LYS A 176 -21.78 -8.51 -6.54
CA LYS A 176 -21.48 -8.58 -5.11
C LYS A 176 -20.02 -8.96 -4.83
N VAL A 177 -19.45 -9.88 -5.60
CA VAL A 177 -18.01 -10.19 -5.55
C VAL A 177 -17.20 -8.94 -5.86
N ALA A 178 -17.53 -8.21 -6.92
CA ALA A 178 -16.84 -6.98 -7.30
C ALA A 178 -16.88 -5.91 -6.21
N GLU A 179 -18.02 -5.73 -5.54
CA GLU A 179 -18.15 -4.84 -4.37
C GLU A 179 -17.19 -5.27 -3.25
N LEU A 180 -17.17 -6.55 -2.88
CA LEU A 180 -16.33 -7.07 -1.81
C LEU A 180 -14.83 -7.05 -2.14
N VAL A 181 -14.46 -7.30 -3.41
CA VAL A 181 -13.09 -7.16 -3.90
C VAL A 181 -12.65 -5.69 -3.80
N MET A 182 -13.52 -4.74 -4.17
CA MET A 182 -13.22 -3.32 -4.04
C MET A 182 -13.06 -2.90 -2.57
N ASP A 183 -13.92 -3.40 -1.68
CA ASP A 183 -13.80 -3.16 -0.24
C ASP A 183 -12.47 -3.71 0.30
N MET A 184 -12.09 -4.93 -0.09
CA MET A 184 -10.80 -5.52 0.29
C MET A 184 -9.60 -4.73 -0.26
N HIS A 185 -9.64 -4.31 -1.54
CA HIS A 185 -8.60 -3.46 -2.14
C HIS A 185 -8.41 -2.16 -1.33
N ASN A 186 -9.51 -1.51 -0.95
CA ASN A 186 -9.45 -0.26 -0.17
C ASN A 186 -8.82 -0.44 1.23
N HIS A 187 -8.77 -1.66 1.76
CA HIS A 187 -8.18 -2.02 3.06
C HIS A 187 -6.91 -2.87 2.93
N THR A 188 -6.38 -3.04 1.72
CA THR A 188 -5.10 -3.72 1.49
C THR A 188 -3.99 -2.67 1.45
N ARG A 189 -2.85 -2.95 2.11
CA ARG A 189 -1.67 -2.08 2.05
C ARG A 189 -1.08 -2.14 0.65
N LEU A 190 -0.81 -0.98 0.07
CA LEU A 190 -0.22 -0.90 -1.26
C LEU A 190 1.15 -0.25 -1.24
N GLN A 191 2.08 -0.82 -2.00
CA GLN A 191 3.42 -0.32 -2.25
C GLN A 191 3.36 1.05 -2.92
N ILE A 192 2.46 1.26 -3.88
CA ILE A 192 2.24 2.58 -4.51
C ILE A 192 1.78 3.65 -3.49
N ASN A 193 1.29 3.22 -2.34
CA ASN A 193 0.86 4.05 -1.21
C ASN A 193 1.84 4.03 -0.04
N ARG A 194 3.07 3.54 -0.22
CA ARG A 194 4.11 3.45 0.83
C ARG A 194 3.59 2.74 2.10
N GLY A 195 2.88 1.63 1.90
CA GLY A 195 2.40 0.74 2.95
C GLY A 195 1.08 1.18 3.60
N TYR A 196 0.51 2.32 3.20
CA TYR A 196 -0.84 2.68 3.58
C TYR A 196 -1.88 1.94 2.73
N THR A 197 -3.04 1.70 3.33
CA THR A 197 -4.24 1.33 2.57
C THR A 197 -4.84 2.55 1.86
N PRO A 198 -5.55 2.39 0.73
CA PRO A 198 -6.31 3.49 0.12
C PRO A 198 -7.26 4.18 1.10
N HIS A 199 -7.90 3.42 1.98
CA HIS A 199 -8.79 3.95 3.00
C HIS A 199 -8.06 4.87 3.98
N GLU A 200 -6.92 4.45 4.53
CA GLU A 200 -6.14 5.24 5.49
C GLU A 200 -5.66 6.56 4.87
N LEU A 201 -5.10 6.54 3.66
CA LEU A 201 -4.67 7.76 2.96
C LEU A 201 -5.84 8.71 2.74
N PHE A 202 -6.98 8.19 2.30
CA PHE A 202 -8.18 9.02 2.13
C PHE A 202 -8.62 9.69 3.44
N GLN A 203 -8.54 8.98 4.58
CA GLN A 203 -8.84 9.59 5.88
C GLN A 203 -7.81 10.65 6.29
N GLU A 204 -6.53 10.45 6.00
CA GLU A 204 -5.48 11.46 6.25
C GLU A 204 -5.69 12.72 5.40
N GLU A 205 -5.94 12.55 4.10
CA GLU A 205 -6.25 13.65 3.19
C GLU A 205 -7.49 14.41 3.68
N LYS A 206 -8.56 13.70 4.06
CA LYS A 206 -9.78 14.30 4.59
C LYS A 206 -9.57 15.13 5.85
N LYS A 207 -8.61 14.77 6.71
CA LYS A 207 -8.22 15.58 7.88
C LYS A 207 -7.45 16.84 7.49
N SER A 208 -6.67 16.77 6.42
CA SER A 208 -5.90 17.89 5.89
C SER A 208 -6.75 18.89 5.09
N LEU A 209 -7.89 18.44 4.57
CA LEU A 209 -8.90 19.31 3.98
C LEU A 209 -9.49 20.18 5.08
N LEU A 210 -9.27 21.49 4.98
CA LEU A 210 -10.06 22.46 5.73
C LEU A 210 -11.54 22.13 5.49
N PRO A 211 -12.41 22.15 6.52
CA PRO A 211 -13.84 22.07 6.28
C PRO A 211 -14.15 23.13 5.23
N LEU A 212 -14.80 22.73 4.12
CA LEU A 212 -15.36 23.70 3.18
C LEU A 212 -16.02 24.76 4.03
N SER A 213 -15.48 25.98 3.99
CA SER A 213 -15.91 27.10 4.83
C SER A 213 -17.43 27.03 4.96
N GLU A 214 -17.96 27.06 6.19
CA GLU A 214 -19.40 27.03 6.44
C GLU A 214 -20.10 27.80 5.32
N LYS A 215 -20.97 27.11 4.57
CA LYS A 215 -21.67 27.73 3.44
C LYS A 215 -22.31 29.01 3.96
N ILE A 216 -21.71 30.16 3.63
CA ILE A 216 -22.18 31.46 4.11
C ILE A 216 -23.66 31.56 3.74
N GLY A 217 -24.51 31.64 4.77
CA GLY A 217 -25.93 31.71 4.58
C GLY A 217 -26.26 32.96 3.78
N ARG A 218 -27.23 32.89 2.85
CA ARG A 218 -27.67 34.06 2.06
C ARG A 218 -27.98 35.29 2.93
N ASN A 219 -28.34 35.10 4.20
CA ASN A 219 -28.67 36.17 5.14
C ASN A 219 -27.53 36.59 6.08
N ASP A 220 -26.38 35.91 6.08
CA ASP A 220 -25.26 36.20 6.96
C ASP A 220 -24.52 37.46 6.50
N SER A 221 -23.77 38.08 7.40
CA SER A 221 -22.94 39.25 7.09
C SER A 221 -21.90 38.91 6.03
N CYS A 222 -21.79 39.73 4.99
CA CYS A 222 -20.88 39.50 3.88
C CYS A 222 -19.42 39.73 4.29
N PHE A 223 -18.54 38.81 3.93
CA PHE A 223 -17.12 38.81 4.31
C PHE A 223 -16.28 39.95 3.70
N CYS A 224 -16.80 40.68 2.71
CA CYS A 224 -16.10 41.80 2.07
C CYS A 224 -16.05 43.09 2.92
N GLY A 225 -16.53 43.05 4.17
CA GLY A 225 -16.53 44.21 5.07
C GLY A 225 -17.62 45.25 4.77
N SER A 226 -18.57 44.97 3.86
CA SER A 226 -19.61 45.93 3.47
C SER A 226 -20.71 46.15 4.52
N GLY A 227 -20.78 45.32 5.56
CA GLY A 227 -21.87 45.31 6.55
C GLY A 227 -23.23 44.84 6.01
N LYS A 228 -23.31 44.39 4.74
CA LYS A 228 -24.55 43.92 4.10
C LYS A 228 -24.69 42.40 4.23
N LYS A 229 -25.92 41.88 4.16
CA LYS A 229 -26.18 40.43 4.02
C LYS A 229 -25.58 39.88 2.72
N TYR A 230 -25.04 38.66 2.73
CA TYR A 230 -24.34 38.04 1.59
C TYR A 230 -25.13 38.11 0.29
N LYS A 231 -26.44 37.77 0.30
CA LYS A 231 -27.34 37.84 -0.87
C LYS A 231 -27.53 39.24 -1.47
N LYS A 232 -27.24 40.29 -0.71
CA LYS A 232 -27.36 41.69 -1.13
C LYS A 232 -26.00 42.31 -1.49
N CYS A 233 -24.92 41.53 -1.44
CA CYS A 233 -23.56 41.97 -1.74
C CYS A 233 -22.85 40.99 -2.68
N CYS A 234 -21.82 40.25 -2.22
CA CYS A 234 -21.04 39.35 -3.07
C CYS A 234 -21.82 38.14 -3.58
N GLY A 235 -22.91 37.76 -2.90
CA GLY A 235 -23.82 36.69 -3.33
C GLY A 235 -25.00 37.19 -4.18
N LYS A 236 -24.94 38.42 -4.69
CA LYS A 236 -25.96 38.98 -5.59
C LYS A 236 -25.74 38.42 -6.99
N VAL A 237 -26.49 37.38 -7.34
CA VAL A 237 -26.57 36.92 -8.73
C VAL A 237 -27.30 38.00 -9.53
N ALA A 238 -26.74 38.38 -10.68
CA ALA A 238 -27.32 39.37 -11.59
C ALA A 238 -28.72 38.95 -12.05
#